data_AF-A0A4R4QE15-F1
#
_entry.id   AF-A0A4R4QE15-F1
#
_cell.length_a   1.000
_cell.length_b   1.000
_cell.length_c   1.000
_cell.angle_alpha   90.00
_cell.angle_beta   90.00
_cell.angle_gamma   90.00
#
_symmetry.space_group_name_H-M   'P 1'
#
loop_
_entity.id
_entity.type
_entity.pdbx_description
1 polymer ?
#
loop_
_entity_poly.entity_id
_entity_poly.type
_entity_poly.pdbx_seq_one_letter_code
_entity_poly.pdbx_strand_id
1 'polypeptide(L)'
;PRPRRPIDPADPAAVARARHPSMAGRSNAPARAGSVVVLLEGGPADAVERAERLVSLLDGALVTHSAPPWWRRYPFGPGDTALRIEVPITDLHAAVYALRDAAGAPVPVRGSAGLGVVHAALPGSPPTDRVASILAAVRGVLLARKGRCVVLSAPTPVRRAVDLWGELTGLPRLRAAKAHLDPHHRLAPGRLPGGG
;
A
#
# COMPACT_ATOMS: atom_id res chain seq x y z
N PRO A 1 33.83 18.21 19.10
CA PRO A 1 32.55 17.46 19.02
C PRO A 1 32.73 16.02 19.54
N ARG A 2 32.16 15.70 20.72
CA ARG A 2 32.29 14.34 21.31
C ARG A 2 31.59 13.29 20.44
N PRO A 3 32.16 12.10 20.22
CA PRO A 3 31.49 11.04 19.49
C PRO A 3 30.26 10.56 20.28
N ARG A 4 29.10 10.51 19.60
CA ARG A 4 27.89 9.91 20.17
C ARG A 4 28.16 8.42 20.40
N ARG A 5 28.20 8.01 21.67
CA ARG A 5 28.36 6.63 22.08
C ARG A 5 27.20 5.79 21.51
N PRO A 6 27.45 4.64 20.87
CA PRO A 6 26.39 3.74 20.41
C PRO A 6 25.54 3.33 21.61
N ILE A 7 24.23 3.53 21.52
CA ILE A 7 23.29 3.09 22.54
C ILE A 7 23.13 1.58 22.40
N ASP A 8 23.29 0.86 23.51
CA ASP A 8 23.06 -0.58 23.57
C ASP A 8 21.63 -0.90 23.09
N PRO A 9 21.41 -1.85 22.18
CA PRO A 9 20.08 -2.24 21.73
C PRO A 9 19.15 -2.72 22.87
N ALA A 10 19.70 -3.11 24.02
CA ALA A 10 18.94 -3.45 25.23
C ALA A 10 18.60 -2.24 26.12
N ASP A 11 19.10 -1.04 25.81
CA ASP A 11 18.81 0.18 26.58
C ASP A 11 17.30 0.49 26.52
N PRO A 12 16.63 0.72 27.67
CA PRO A 12 15.21 1.04 27.72
C PRO A 12 14.80 2.23 26.83
N ALA A 13 15.69 3.20 26.58
CA ALA A 13 15.45 4.30 25.64
C ALA A 13 15.56 3.86 24.16
N ALA A 14 16.39 2.87 23.83
CA ALA A 14 16.44 2.25 22.50
C ALA A 14 15.21 1.37 22.26
N VAL A 15 14.80 0.59 23.27
CA VAL A 15 13.59 -0.24 23.25
C VAL A 15 12.31 0.63 23.14
N ALA A 16 12.23 1.74 23.86
CA ALA A 16 11.12 2.69 23.76
C ALA A 16 11.04 3.36 22.37
N ARG A 17 12.17 3.70 21.76
CA ARG A 17 12.22 4.23 20.38
C ARG A 17 11.82 3.19 19.34
N ALA A 18 12.22 1.93 19.51
CA ALA A 18 11.81 0.83 18.63
C ALA A 18 10.29 0.58 18.66
N ARG A 19 9.64 0.86 19.80
CA ARG A 19 8.18 0.74 19.99
C ARG A 19 7.40 2.02 19.66
N HIS A 20 8.10 3.09 19.24
CA HIS A 20 7.44 4.34 18.85
C HIS A 20 6.63 4.12 17.56
N PRO A 21 5.39 4.64 17.44
CA PRO A 21 4.53 4.41 16.27
C PRO A 21 5.13 4.89 14.94
N SER A 22 6.11 5.81 14.95
CA SER A 22 6.86 6.21 13.75
C SER A 22 7.92 5.19 13.28
N MET A 23 8.21 4.16 14.08
CA MET A 23 9.18 3.10 13.78
C MET A 23 8.50 1.77 13.39
N ALA A 24 7.17 1.68 13.49
CA ALA A 24 6.38 0.48 13.24
C ALA A 24 6.36 -0.03 11.78
N GLY A 25 7.13 0.59 10.88
CA GLY A 25 7.23 0.19 9.46
C GLY A 25 8.45 -0.68 9.10
N ARG A 26 9.42 -0.86 10.01
CA ARG A 26 10.68 -1.57 9.69
C ARG A 26 10.78 -2.90 10.43
N SER A 27 10.04 -3.89 9.94
CA SER A 27 10.36 -5.29 10.23
C SER A 27 11.58 -5.69 9.39
N ASN A 28 12.77 -5.70 10.00
CA ASN A 28 14.00 -6.22 9.40
C ASN A 28 14.04 -7.76 9.46
N ALA A 29 12.91 -8.40 9.19
CA ALA A 29 12.83 -9.85 9.06
C ALA A 29 13.37 -10.24 7.67
N PRO A 30 14.10 -11.36 7.52
CA PRO A 30 14.44 -11.89 6.21
C PRO A 30 13.17 -12.01 5.37
N ALA A 31 13.27 -11.84 4.05
CA ALA A 31 12.16 -11.87 3.11
C ALA A 31 11.43 -13.23 3.19
N ARG A 32 10.53 -13.35 4.17
CA ARG A 32 9.59 -14.46 4.26
C ARG A 32 8.61 -14.30 3.09
N ALA A 33 8.17 -15.44 2.56
CA ALA A 33 6.99 -15.47 1.72
C ALA A 33 5.87 -14.63 2.36
N GLY A 34 5.14 -13.86 1.55
CA GLY A 34 4.01 -13.08 2.05
C GLY A 34 3.00 -13.99 2.78
N SER A 35 2.24 -13.43 3.72
CA SER A 35 1.19 -14.17 4.42
C SER A 35 -0.19 -13.84 3.84
N VAL A 36 -1.06 -14.84 3.78
CA VAL A 36 -2.49 -14.68 3.54
C VAL A 36 -3.22 -14.99 4.83
N VAL A 37 -4.18 -14.15 5.20
CA VAL A 37 -5.02 -14.34 6.39
C VAL A 37 -6.47 -14.19 5.97
N VAL A 38 -7.29 -15.14 6.40
CA VAL A 38 -8.71 -15.22 6.08
C VAL A 38 -9.51 -15.06 7.37
N LEU A 39 -10.50 -14.18 7.35
CA LEU A 39 -11.46 -14.03 8.44
C LEU A 39 -12.70 -14.87 8.10
N LEU A 40 -13.07 -15.78 8.99
CA LEU A 40 -14.28 -16.59 8.87
C LEU A 40 -15.31 -16.07 9.87
N GLU A 41 -16.43 -15.57 9.36
CA GLU A 41 -17.56 -15.09 10.15
C GLU A 41 -18.75 -16.07 10.04
N GLY A 42 -19.56 -16.16 11.09
CA GLY A 42 -20.74 -17.04 11.15
C GLY A 42 -20.92 -17.67 12.52
N GLY A 43 -21.79 -18.69 12.59
CA GLY A 43 -21.98 -19.48 13.81
C GLY A 43 -20.68 -20.16 14.26
N PRO A 44 -20.45 -20.37 15.57
CA PRO A 44 -19.21 -20.96 16.06
C PRO A 44 -18.88 -22.33 15.42
N ALA A 45 -19.88 -23.20 15.27
CA ALA A 45 -19.71 -24.51 14.63
C ALA A 45 -19.31 -24.36 13.15
N ASP A 46 -20.04 -23.54 12.39
CA ASP A 46 -19.75 -23.31 10.96
C ASP A 46 -18.37 -22.68 10.73
N ALA A 47 -17.93 -21.80 11.64
CA ALA A 47 -16.63 -21.15 11.55
C ALA A 47 -15.49 -22.15 11.80
N VAL A 48 -15.67 -23.07 12.76
CA VAL A 48 -14.71 -24.16 13.03
C VAL A 48 -14.62 -25.10 11.84
N GLU A 49 -15.74 -25.58 11.32
CA GLU A 49 -15.76 -26.47 10.14
C GLU A 49 -15.08 -25.84 8.92
N ARG A 50 -15.39 -24.56 8.65
CA ARG A 50 -14.76 -23.82 7.54
C ARG A 50 -13.26 -23.58 7.77
N ALA A 51 -12.83 -23.38 9.01
CA ALA A 51 -11.42 -23.23 9.34
C ALA A 51 -10.66 -24.55 9.10
N GLU A 52 -11.19 -25.67 9.55
CA GLU A 52 -10.62 -27.01 9.32
C GLU A 52 -10.49 -27.33 7.83
N ARG A 53 -11.53 -27.02 7.04
CA ARG A 53 -11.50 -27.17 5.59
C ARG A 53 -10.49 -26.26 4.92
N LEU A 54 -10.26 -25.04 5.42
CA LEU A 54 -9.26 -24.13 4.86
C LEU A 54 -7.84 -24.60 5.18
N VAL A 55 -7.62 -25.10 6.41
CA VAL A 55 -6.34 -25.67 6.84
C VAL A 55 -5.97 -26.90 6.01
N SER A 56 -6.94 -27.76 5.68
CA SER A 56 -6.67 -28.93 4.83
C SER A 56 -6.31 -28.58 3.38
N LEU A 57 -6.56 -27.34 2.94
CA LEU A 57 -6.20 -26.84 1.61
C LEU A 57 -4.84 -26.12 1.56
N LEU A 58 -4.28 -25.76 2.72
CA LEU A 58 -3.11 -24.87 2.83
C LEU A 58 -2.07 -25.44 3.78
N ASP A 59 -0.95 -25.89 3.23
CA ASP A 59 0.18 -26.37 4.03
C ASP A 59 0.71 -25.29 4.98
N GLY A 60 0.86 -25.64 6.25
CA GLY A 60 1.38 -24.74 7.29
C GLY A 60 0.40 -23.65 7.74
N ALA A 61 -0.89 -23.73 7.37
CA ALA A 61 -1.91 -22.84 7.88
C ALA A 61 -2.15 -23.02 9.39
N LEU A 62 -2.42 -21.92 10.09
CA LEU A 62 -2.72 -21.89 11.52
C LEU A 62 -4.05 -21.17 11.75
N VAL A 63 -4.83 -21.69 12.70
CA VAL A 63 -6.08 -21.05 13.16
C VAL A 63 -5.79 -20.21 14.40
N THR A 64 -6.30 -18.98 14.43
CA THR A 64 -6.24 -18.08 15.58
C THR A 64 -7.59 -17.40 15.78
N HIS A 65 -7.94 -17.12 17.03
CA HIS A 65 -9.15 -16.36 17.40
C HIS A 65 -8.90 -14.86 17.57
N SER A 66 -7.65 -14.40 17.35
CA SER A 66 -7.31 -12.99 17.35
C SER A 66 -6.74 -12.56 16.01
N ALA A 67 -7.16 -11.38 15.55
CA ALA A 67 -6.62 -10.79 14.35
C ALA A 67 -5.13 -10.46 14.53
N PRO A 68 -4.29 -10.64 13.51
CA PRO A 68 -2.88 -10.27 13.58
C PRO A 68 -2.71 -8.78 13.94
N PRO A 69 -1.63 -8.39 14.63
CA PRO A 69 -1.40 -6.99 15.05
C PRO A 69 -1.40 -5.97 13.89
N TRP A 70 -1.15 -6.43 12.68
CA TRP A 70 -1.11 -5.63 11.47
C TRP A 70 -2.44 -5.58 10.70
N TRP A 71 -3.47 -6.33 11.12
CA TRP A 71 -4.76 -6.37 10.47
C TRP A 71 -5.38 -4.96 10.38
N ARG A 72 -6.00 -4.65 9.23
CA ARG A 72 -6.53 -3.30 8.91
C ARG A 72 -5.51 -2.15 8.99
N ARG A 73 -4.20 -2.44 8.95
CA ARG A 73 -3.14 -1.42 8.85
C ARG A 73 -2.50 -1.41 7.47
N TYR A 74 -2.33 -0.23 6.91
CA TYR A 74 -1.58 -0.02 5.67
C TYR A 74 -0.09 -0.39 5.83
N PRO A 75 0.61 -0.70 4.73
CA PRO A 75 2.03 -1.01 4.75
C PRO A 75 2.94 0.22 4.70
N PHE A 76 2.39 1.43 4.75
CA PHE A 76 3.11 2.70 4.65
C PHE A 76 2.94 3.55 5.91
N GLY A 77 3.93 4.39 6.19
CA GLY A 77 3.92 5.39 7.24
C GLY A 77 4.17 6.82 6.72
N PRO A 78 4.32 7.79 7.62
CA PRO A 78 4.68 9.16 7.26
C PRO A 78 6.00 9.21 6.48
N GLY A 79 6.01 9.91 5.35
CA GLY A 79 7.18 10.08 4.50
C GLY A 79 7.34 9.03 3.41
N ASP A 80 6.56 7.95 3.41
CA ASP A 80 6.56 6.98 2.32
C ASP A 80 5.73 7.46 1.13
N THR A 81 6.04 6.94 -0.06
CA THR A 81 5.12 7.03 -1.20
C THR A 81 4.19 5.82 -1.18
N ALA A 82 2.92 6.07 -0.88
CA ALA A 82 1.86 5.08 -0.81
C ALA A 82 1.16 4.93 -2.15
N LEU A 83 1.12 3.69 -2.65
CA LEU A 83 0.42 3.33 -3.88
C LEU A 83 -0.82 2.51 -3.55
N ARG A 84 -1.89 2.70 -4.32
CA ARG A 84 -3.03 1.78 -4.37
C ARG A 84 -3.16 1.24 -5.78
N ILE A 85 -3.15 -0.08 -5.87
CA ILE A 85 -3.22 -0.84 -7.10
C ILE A 85 -4.49 -1.65 -7.07
N GLU A 86 -5.26 -1.56 -8.15
CA GLU A 86 -6.52 -2.28 -8.37
C GLU A 86 -6.44 -2.97 -9.72
N VAL A 87 -6.79 -4.25 -9.77
CA VAL A 87 -6.69 -5.06 -10.98
C VAL A 87 -7.62 -6.28 -10.83
N PRO A 88 -8.11 -6.93 -11.89
CA PRO A 88 -8.80 -8.21 -11.75
C PRO A 88 -8.01 -9.20 -10.87
N ILE A 89 -8.70 -9.97 -10.04
CA ILE A 89 -8.09 -10.93 -9.10
C ILE A 89 -7.08 -11.86 -9.78
N THR A 90 -7.39 -12.32 -11.00
CA THR A 90 -6.54 -13.19 -11.81
C THR A 90 -5.19 -12.56 -12.18
N ASP A 91 -5.11 -11.24 -12.16
CA ASP A 91 -3.99 -10.43 -12.64
C ASP A 91 -3.21 -9.74 -11.51
N LEU A 92 -3.63 -9.94 -10.25
CA LEU A 92 -3.00 -9.30 -9.10
C LEU A 92 -1.52 -9.65 -8.96
N HIS A 93 -1.16 -10.90 -9.25
CA HIS A 93 0.22 -11.37 -9.23
C HIS A 93 1.11 -10.57 -10.20
N ALA A 94 0.63 -10.29 -11.42
CA ALA A 94 1.36 -9.56 -12.43
C ALA A 94 1.63 -8.11 -11.99
N ALA A 95 0.66 -7.48 -11.33
CA ALA A 95 0.82 -6.13 -10.80
C ALA A 95 1.86 -6.07 -9.67
N VAL A 96 1.85 -7.05 -8.76
CA VAL A 96 2.82 -7.14 -7.65
C VAL A 96 4.22 -7.43 -8.18
N TYR A 97 4.37 -8.30 -9.18
CA TYR A 97 5.66 -8.58 -9.80
C TYR A 97 6.20 -7.39 -10.58
N ALA A 98 5.37 -6.71 -11.38
CA ALA A 98 5.77 -5.50 -12.08
C ALA A 98 6.26 -4.41 -11.10
N LEU A 99 5.60 -4.26 -9.96
CA LEU A 99 6.01 -3.31 -8.92
C LEU A 99 7.37 -3.68 -8.32
N ARG A 100 7.57 -4.95 -7.93
CA ARG A 100 8.85 -5.42 -7.38
C ARG A 100 9.98 -5.23 -8.39
N ASP A 101 9.75 -5.63 -9.63
CA ASP A 101 10.78 -5.59 -10.69
C ASP A 101 11.12 -4.15 -11.04
N ALA A 102 10.12 -3.27 -11.15
CA ALA A 102 10.33 -1.84 -11.35
C ALA A 102 11.06 -1.18 -10.18
N ALA A 103 10.75 -1.56 -8.94
CA ALA A 103 11.41 -1.04 -7.74
C ALA A 103 12.86 -1.55 -7.63
N GLY A 104 13.15 -2.77 -8.11
CA GLY A 104 14.45 -3.43 -7.98
C GLY A 104 14.71 -4.01 -6.58
N ALA A 105 13.69 -4.05 -5.73
CA ALA A 105 13.76 -4.55 -4.36
C ALA A 105 12.38 -5.04 -3.90
N PRO A 106 12.29 -5.84 -2.82
CA PRO A 106 11.02 -6.19 -2.21
C PRO A 106 10.23 -4.94 -1.80
N VAL A 107 8.97 -4.87 -2.23
CA VAL A 107 8.05 -3.77 -1.88
C VAL A 107 6.99 -4.29 -0.90
N PRO A 108 6.84 -3.70 0.29
CA PRO A 108 5.78 -4.06 1.21
C PRO A 108 4.40 -3.85 0.57
N VAL A 109 3.61 -4.92 0.47
CA VAL A 109 2.24 -4.89 -0.04
C VAL A 109 1.25 -5.46 0.97
N ARG A 110 0.06 -4.86 1.04
CA ARG A 110 -1.07 -5.37 1.84
C ARG A 110 -2.38 -5.06 1.15
N GLY A 111 -3.33 -5.97 1.20
CA GLY A 111 -4.64 -5.72 0.64
C GLY A 111 -5.54 -6.93 0.68
N SER A 112 -6.58 -6.87 -0.14
CA SER A 112 -7.53 -7.96 -0.32
C SER A 112 -7.27 -8.62 -1.66
N ALA A 113 -6.65 -9.80 -1.62
CA ALA A 113 -6.42 -10.61 -2.81
C ALA A 113 -7.74 -10.95 -3.51
N GLY A 114 -8.78 -11.27 -2.73
CA GLY A 114 -10.13 -11.56 -3.23
C GLY A 114 -10.81 -10.40 -3.95
N LEU A 115 -10.39 -9.16 -3.69
CA LEU A 115 -10.90 -7.96 -4.38
C LEU A 115 -9.95 -7.44 -5.46
N GLY A 116 -8.76 -8.04 -5.61
CA GLY A 116 -7.75 -7.54 -6.55
C GLY A 116 -7.20 -6.15 -6.17
N VAL A 117 -7.25 -5.79 -4.88
CA VAL A 117 -6.79 -4.47 -4.39
C VAL A 117 -5.64 -4.63 -3.43
N VAL A 118 -4.52 -3.97 -3.72
CA VAL A 118 -3.36 -3.89 -2.81
C VAL A 118 -2.87 -2.47 -2.64
N HIS A 119 -2.38 -2.20 -1.44
CA HIS A 119 -1.66 -1.01 -1.07
C HIS A 119 -0.19 -1.36 -0.99
N ALA A 120 0.67 -0.50 -1.53
CA ALA A 120 2.10 -0.68 -1.50
C ALA A 120 2.81 0.54 -0.91
N ALA A 121 3.98 0.33 -0.35
CA ALA A 121 4.81 1.39 0.19
C ALA A 121 6.17 1.41 -0.52
N LEU A 122 6.51 2.53 -1.16
CA LEU A 122 7.89 2.81 -1.54
C LEU A 122 8.55 3.52 -0.36
N PRO A 123 9.43 2.83 0.40
CA PRO A 123 9.92 3.35 1.67
C PRO A 123 10.86 4.54 1.48
N GLY A 124 10.71 5.53 2.36
CA GLY A 124 11.58 6.71 2.39
C GLY A 124 11.31 7.70 1.25
N SER A 125 12.36 8.44 0.85
CA SER A 125 12.28 9.46 -0.20
C SER A 125 13.22 9.10 -1.36
N PRO A 126 12.92 8.05 -2.15
CA PRO A 126 13.65 7.80 -3.39
C PRO A 126 13.62 9.05 -4.28
N PRO A 127 14.62 9.21 -5.16
CA PRO A 127 14.62 10.28 -6.16
C PRO A 127 13.30 10.35 -6.92
N THR A 128 12.81 11.56 -7.21
CA THR A 128 11.47 11.78 -7.79
C THR A 128 11.31 11.14 -9.16
N ASP A 129 12.37 11.16 -9.97
CA ASP A 129 12.52 10.47 -11.25
C ASP A 129 12.44 8.94 -11.10
N ARG A 130 12.97 8.39 -10.02
CA ARG A 130 12.86 6.96 -9.71
C ARG A 130 11.41 6.57 -9.41
N VAL A 131 10.70 7.37 -8.62
CA VAL A 131 9.27 7.13 -8.35
C VAL A 131 8.44 7.24 -9.64
N ALA A 132 8.71 8.25 -10.46
CA ALA A 132 8.04 8.43 -11.75
C ALA A 132 8.25 7.21 -12.66
N SER A 133 9.48 6.69 -12.74
CA SER A 133 9.81 5.51 -13.53
C SER A 133 9.10 4.25 -13.03
N ILE A 134 9.03 4.04 -11.70
CA ILE A 134 8.29 2.92 -11.10
C ILE A 134 6.80 3.02 -11.44
N LEU A 135 6.20 4.20 -11.28
CA LEU A 135 4.79 4.43 -11.60
C LEU A 135 4.50 4.18 -13.09
N ALA A 136 5.36 4.66 -13.98
CA ALA A 136 5.21 4.46 -15.42
C ALA A 136 5.25 2.97 -15.78
N ALA A 137 6.22 2.22 -15.24
CA ALA A 137 6.35 0.79 -15.48
C ALA A 137 5.12 0.00 -14.98
N VAL A 138 4.68 0.26 -13.74
CA VAL A 138 3.50 -0.41 -13.16
C VAL A 138 2.24 -0.07 -13.95
N ARG A 139 2.02 1.21 -14.28
CA ARG A 139 0.85 1.63 -15.08
C ARG A 139 0.87 1.02 -16.47
N GLY A 140 2.03 0.92 -17.11
CA GLY A 140 2.18 0.26 -18.41
C GLY A 140 1.67 -1.19 -18.41
N VAL A 141 2.02 -1.96 -17.37
CA VAL A 141 1.53 -3.34 -17.20
C VAL A 141 0.02 -3.37 -16.93
N LEU A 142 -0.50 -2.42 -16.15
CA LEU A 142 -1.91 -2.38 -15.77
C LEU A 142 -2.85 -1.97 -16.92
N LEU A 143 -2.37 -1.20 -17.90
CA LEU A 143 -3.15 -0.80 -19.08
C LEU A 143 -3.74 -2.02 -19.80
N ALA A 144 -2.91 -3.02 -20.07
CA ALA A 144 -3.34 -4.26 -20.74
C ALA A 144 -4.26 -5.14 -19.88
N ARG A 145 -4.35 -4.86 -18.57
CA ARG A 145 -5.04 -5.70 -17.57
C ARG A 145 -6.29 -5.03 -16.99
N LYS A 146 -6.72 -3.90 -17.56
CA LYS A 146 -7.84 -3.08 -17.04
C LYS A 146 -7.64 -2.72 -15.56
N GLY A 147 -6.38 -2.55 -15.15
CA GLY A 147 -6.00 -2.21 -13.79
C GLY A 147 -5.69 -0.72 -13.65
N ARG A 148 -5.47 -0.29 -12.41
CA ARG A 148 -5.18 1.10 -12.06
C ARG A 148 -4.16 1.18 -10.93
N CYS A 149 -3.26 2.16 -11.01
CA CYS A 149 -2.34 2.50 -9.93
C CYS A 149 -2.40 4.00 -9.63
N VAL A 150 -2.81 4.33 -8.41
CA VAL A 150 -2.87 5.71 -7.89
C VAL A 150 -1.90 5.91 -6.73
N VAL A 151 -1.40 7.13 -6.57
CA VAL A 151 -0.61 7.57 -5.43
C VAL A 151 -1.55 8.15 -4.39
N LEU A 152 -1.64 7.49 -3.24
CA LEU A 152 -2.49 7.93 -2.13
C LEU A 152 -1.84 9.01 -1.28
N SER A 153 -0.53 8.90 -1.09
CA SER A 153 0.29 9.82 -0.30
C SER A 153 1.71 9.76 -0.82
N ALA A 154 2.41 10.89 -0.80
CA ALA A 154 3.85 10.93 -1.06
C ALA A 154 4.45 12.20 -0.43
N PRO A 155 5.77 12.24 -0.21
CA PRO A 155 6.48 13.47 0.09
C PRO A 155 6.19 14.57 -0.93
N THR A 156 6.19 15.84 -0.49
CA THR A 156 5.87 17.00 -1.35
C THR A 156 6.67 17.04 -2.67
N PRO A 157 7.99 16.76 -2.71
CA PRO A 157 8.74 16.72 -3.96
C PRO A 157 8.19 15.69 -4.96
N VAL A 158 7.86 14.49 -4.48
CA VAL A 158 7.27 13.42 -5.30
C VAL A 158 5.89 13.83 -5.79
N ARG A 159 5.03 14.36 -4.91
CA ARG A 159 3.67 14.80 -5.28
C ARG A 159 3.63 15.84 -6.39
N ARG A 160 4.65 16.70 -6.48
CA ARG A 160 4.77 17.72 -7.52
C ARG A 160 5.34 17.19 -8.83
N ALA A 161 6.08 16.08 -8.77
CA ALA A 161 6.80 15.53 -9.92
C ALA A 161 6.05 14.42 -10.64
N VAL A 162 5.06 13.78 -10.00
CA VAL A 162 4.37 12.61 -10.57
C VAL A 162 2.88 12.84 -10.72
N ASP A 163 2.30 12.23 -11.75
CA ASP A 163 0.85 12.10 -11.86
C ASP A 163 0.34 11.14 -10.77
N LEU A 164 -0.45 11.68 -9.84
CA LEU A 164 -0.99 10.93 -8.71
C LEU A 164 -2.09 9.95 -9.12
N TRP A 165 -2.77 10.17 -10.23
CA TRP A 165 -4.04 9.50 -10.50
C TRP A 165 -3.99 8.47 -11.63
N GLY A 166 -2.98 8.55 -12.49
CA GLY A 166 -2.95 7.79 -13.73
C GLY A 166 -3.94 8.38 -14.73
N GLU A 167 -4.22 7.60 -15.78
CA GLU A 167 -5.22 7.99 -16.77
C GLU A 167 -6.60 8.20 -16.11
N LEU A 168 -7.16 9.40 -16.30
CA LEU A 168 -8.46 9.81 -15.80
C LEU A 168 -9.39 10.08 -16.98
N THR A 169 -9.91 9.03 -17.62
CA THR A 169 -10.76 9.13 -18.81
C THR A 169 -12.02 9.98 -18.61
N GLY A 170 -12.51 10.10 -17.36
CA GLY A 170 -13.66 10.93 -16.98
C GLY A 170 -13.34 12.37 -16.55
N LEU A 171 -12.08 12.81 -16.63
CA LEU A 171 -11.66 14.09 -16.06
C LEU A 171 -12.39 15.32 -16.62
N PRO A 172 -12.63 15.43 -17.95
CA PRO A 172 -13.37 16.56 -18.50
C PRO A 172 -14.80 16.63 -17.93
N ARG A 173 -15.46 15.48 -17.77
CA ARG A 173 -16.80 15.39 -17.19
C ARG A 173 -16.81 15.78 -15.71
N LEU A 174 -15.79 15.36 -14.94
CA LEU A 174 -15.65 15.75 -13.54
C LEU A 174 -15.37 17.25 -13.39
N ARG A 175 -14.56 17.84 -14.28
CA ARG A 175 -14.31 19.29 -14.31
C ARG A 175 -15.59 20.07 -14.66
N ALA A 176 -16.36 19.60 -15.64
CA ALA A 176 -17.65 20.20 -16.00
C ALA A 176 -18.65 20.14 -14.82
N ALA A 177 -18.75 18.98 -14.15
CA ALA A 177 -19.57 18.84 -12.95
C ALA A 177 -19.13 19.79 -11.82
N LYS A 178 -17.82 19.96 -11.60
CA LYS A 178 -17.29 20.90 -10.60
C LYS A 178 -17.61 22.36 -10.96
N ALA A 179 -17.49 22.74 -12.23
CA ALA A 179 -17.81 24.09 -12.69
C ALA A 179 -19.31 24.42 -12.55
N HIS A 180 -20.18 23.42 -12.77
CA HIS A 180 -21.62 23.58 -12.60
C HIS A 180 -22.04 23.66 -11.12
N LEU A 181 -21.48 22.80 -10.26
CA LEU A 181 -21.87 22.70 -8.85
C LEU A 181 -21.18 23.72 -7.94
N ASP A 182 -20.02 24.24 -8.33
CA ASP A 182 -19.29 25.27 -7.56
C ASP A 182 -18.68 26.32 -8.50
N PRO A 183 -19.52 27.17 -9.13
CA PRO A 183 -19.08 28.17 -10.10
C PRO A 183 -18.12 29.21 -9.49
N HIS A 184 -18.24 29.44 -8.18
CA HIS A 184 -17.43 30.42 -7.44
C HIS A 184 -16.24 29.78 -6.72
N HIS A 185 -15.92 28.51 -6.96
CA HIS A 185 -14.76 27.80 -6.39
C HIS A 185 -14.66 27.84 -4.85
N ARG A 186 -15.79 27.86 -4.14
CA ARG A 186 -15.86 27.96 -2.67
C ARG A 186 -15.64 26.61 -1.98
N LEU A 187 -15.88 25.50 -2.68
CA LEU A 187 -15.72 24.14 -2.16
C LEU A 187 -14.33 23.59 -2.55
N ALA A 188 -13.49 23.39 -1.53
CA ALA A 188 -12.15 22.79 -1.63
C ALA A 188 -11.27 23.42 -2.73
N PRO A 189 -10.96 24.73 -2.65
CA PRO A 189 -10.15 25.42 -3.64
C PRO A 189 -8.77 24.74 -3.81
N GLY A 190 -8.34 24.60 -5.06
CA GLY A 190 -7.08 23.92 -5.42
C GLY A 190 -7.11 22.39 -5.34
N ARG A 191 -8.25 21.76 -5.03
CA ARG A 191 -8.39 20.29 -5.03
C ARG A 191 -9.29 19.82 -6.18
N LEU A 192 -8.71 19.68 -7.37
CA LEU A 192 -9.38 19.09 -8.53
C LEU A 192 -8.96 17.62 -8.74
N PRO A 193 -9.87 16.77 -9.25
CA PRO A 193 -9.47 15.48 -9.82
C PRO A 193 -8.37 15.72 -10.88
N GLY A 194 -7.25 14.99 -10.78
CA GLY A 194 -6.09 15.15 -11.67
C GLY A 194 -4.95 16.02 -11.14
N GLY A 195 -5.13 16.68 -9.99
CA GLY A 195 -4.17 17.69 -9.52
C GLY A 195 -4.43 19.04 -10.18
N GLY A 196 -4.24 20.11 -9.42
CA GLY A 196 -4.34 21.50 -9.84
C GLY A 196 -3.24 22.32 -9.18
#